data_AF-A0A543PUI9-F1
#
_entry.id   AF-A0A543PUI9-F1
#
_cell.length_a   1.000
_cell.length_b   1.000
_cell.length_c   1.000
_cell.angle_alpha   90.00
_cell.angle_beta   90.00
_cell.angle_gamma   90.00
#
_symmetry.space_group_name_H-M   'P 1'
#
loop_
_entity.id
_entity.type
_entity.pdbx_description
1 polymer ?
#
loop_
_entity_poly.entity_id
_entity_poly.type
_entity_poly.pdbx_seq_one_letter_code
_entity_poly.pdbx_strand_id
1 'polypeptide(L)'
;MDTTARAAWSAIADADDLGLRLREDTVTEGVLLRLARRVPDLILHRFNQMSEKSSGGDWEWFVGSQRAGWIAFRIQAKRMDGFQYLQLDHEGLLPGEKQYDTLIRDSAAGTVPTFPFHVFFNGWSGGWPSSIAWNACPNGRVFTLCKHHEETDMGCSLAPSAAVRILHRSGGAKRLRVETYLPHSVPWSWLFGPPLGSGGTRRTGPSSLVTLLAWHERMAQMLAGGAPRGVSMGEGSLPQELVRWWITQLQQGSPKPEREPAHDLPDYAAWALHTELIRRRVRERAEPETADGWKAYFSDEVYRQSDNQLPTFASPSGLDGLLFTPLP
;
A
#
# COMPACT_ATOMS: atom_id res chain seq x y z
N MET A 1 2.57 -12.05 -1.16
CA MET A 1 3.22 -10.85 -1.73
C MET A 1 3.97 -11.20 -3.02
N ASP A 2 5.04 -12.00 -2.99
CA ASP A 2 5.89 -12.22 -4.18
C ASP A 2 5.19 -12.87 -5.38
N THR A 3 4.25 -13.80 -5.17
CA THR A 3 3.39 -14.32 -6.26
C THR A 3 2.55 -13.22 -6.93
N THR A 4 2.18 -12.16 -6.20
CA THR A 4 1.49 -11.00 -6.79
C THR A 4 2.46 -10.10 -7.53
N ALA A 5 3.69 -9.92 -7.03
CA ALA A 5 4.74 -9.17 -7.74
C ALA A 5 5.10 -9.82 -9.08
N ARG A 6 5.33 -11.14 -9.09
CA ARG A 6 5.60 -11.91 -10.31
C ARG A 6 4.48 -11.77 -11.33
N ALA A 7 3.23 -11.84 -10.89
CA ALA A 7 2.08 -11.69 -11.77
C ALA A 7 1.92 -10.26 -12.30
N ALA A 8 2.25 -9.24 -11.50
CA ALA A 8 2.24 -7.85 -11.96
C ALA A 8 3.29 -7.61 -13.04
N TRP A 9 4.51 -8.14 -12.83
CA TRP A 9 5.57 -8.04 -13.83
C TRP A 9 5.25 -8.78 -15.12
N SER A 10 4.76 -10.03 -15.03
CA SER A 10 4.33 -10.78 -16.21
C SER A 10 3.31 -9.99 -17.03
N ALA A 11 2.30 -9.40 -16.38
CA ALA A 11 1.29 -8.61 -17.08
C ALA A 11 1.86 -7.34 -17.74
N ILE A 12 2.84 -6.68 -17.10
CA ILE A 12 3.54 -5.54 -17.70
C ILE A 12 4.34 -5.99 -18.92
N ALA A 13 5.15 -7.05 -18.79
CA ALA A 13 5.98 -7.57 -19.86
C ALA A 13 5.12 -8.01 -21.06
N ASP A 14 4.08 -8.83 -20.82
CA ASP A 14 3.17 -9.29 -21.87
C ASP A 14 2.51 -8.11 -22.61
N ALA A 15 2.11 -7.06 -21.88
CA ALA A 15 1.50 -5.89 -22.49
C ALA A 15 2.49 -5.02 -23.26
N ASP A 16 3.73 -4.90 -22.79
CA ASP A 16 4.78 -4.17 -23.51
C ASP A 16 5.18 -4.92 -24.80
N ASP A 17 5.29 -6.25 -24.76
CA ASP A 17 5.54 -7.10 -25.94
C ASP A 17 4.43 -7.00 -27.00
N LEU A 18 3.19 -6.75 -26.56
CA LEU A 18 2.04 -6.52 -27.43
C LEU A 18 1.84 -5.05 -27.81
N GLY A 19 2.67 -4.13 -27.32
CA GLY A 19 2.55 -2.68 -27.58
C GLY A 19 1.37 -1.99 -26.88
N LEU A 20 0.74 -2.62 -25.88
CA LEU A 20 -0.44 -2.12 -25.14
C LEU A 20 -0.09 -1.27 -23.91
N ARG A 21 1.17 -1.26 -23.48
CA ARG A 21 1.75 -0.43 -22.40
C ARG A 21 0.80 -0.13 -21.23
N LEU A 22 0.73 -1.04 -20.25
CA LEU A 22 -0.12 -0.84 -19.06
C LEU A 22 0.27 0.40 -18.26
N ARG A 23 -0.71 1.24 -17.93
CA ARG A 23 -0.50 2.39 -17.06
C ARG A 23 -0.22 1.95 -15.62
N GLU A 24 0.48 2.79 -14.88
CA GLU A 24 0.73 2.62 -13.43
C GLU A 24 -0.56 2.34 -12.66
N ASP A 25 -1.61 3.14 -12.90
CA ASP A 25 -2.93 2.97 -12.27
C ASP A 25 -3.44 1.54 -12.45
N THR A 26 -3.44 1.04 -13.69
CA THR A 26 -3.94 -0.28 -14.07
C THR A 26 -3.16 -1.40 -13.38
N VAL A 27 -1.84 -1.30 -13.33
CA VAL A 27 -0.99 -2.27 -12.62
C VAL A 27 -1.32 -2.25 -11.12
N THR A 28 -1.45 -1.06 -10.53
CA THR A 28 -1.82 -0.87 -9.13
C THR A 28 -3.17 -1.51 -8.82
N GLU A 29 -4.23 -1.28 -9.59
CA GLU A 29 -5.54 -1.90 -9.32
C GLU A 29 -5.47 -3.43 -9.42
N GLY A 30 -4.75 -3.95 -10.42
CA GLY A 30 -4.55 -5.39 -10.60
C GLY A 30 -3.81 -6.03 -9.41
N VAL A 31 -2.78 -5.35 -8.90
CA VAL A 31 -2.05 -5.75 -7.70
C VAL A 31 -2.96 -5.74 -6.47
N LEU A 32 -3.66 -4.63 -6.22
CA LEU A 32 -4.51 -4.45 -5.04
C LEU A 32 -5.65 -5.48 -5.02
N LEU A 33 -6.29 -5.74 -6.16
CA LEU A 33 -7.32 -6.77 -6.29
C LEU A 33 -6.78 -8.18 -5.97
N ARG A 34 -5.58 -8.52 -6.47
CA ARG A 34 -4.95 -9.81 -6.17
C ARG A 34 -4.59 -9.95 -4.70
N LEU A 35 -4.12 -8.87 -4.07
CA LEU A 35 -3.82 -8.87 -2.63
C LEU A 35 -5.09 -9.04 -1.80
N ALA A 36 -6.13 -8.26 -2.06
CA ALA A 36 -7.40 -8.35 -1.35
C ALA A 36 -8.01 -9.77 -1.42
N ARG A 37 -7.85 -10.47 -2.55
CA ARG A 37 -8.30 -11.87 -2.71
C ARG A 37 -7.44 -12.89 -1.98
N ARG A 38 -6.15 -12.64 -1.80
CA ARG A 38 -5.18 -13.61 -1.25
C ARG A 38 -4.87 -13.42 0.23
N VAL A 39 -5.07 -12.21 0.73
CA VAL A 39 -4.77 -11.82 2.10
C VAL A 39 -6.00 -11.08 2.63
N PRO A 40 -7.06 -11.81 3.02
CA PRO A 40 -8.33 -11.19 3.43
C PRO A 40 -8.19 -10.30 4.67
N ASP A 41 -7.21 -10.57 5.52
CA ASP A 41 -6.93 -9.78 6.75
C ASP A 41 -6.14 -8.49 6.47
N LEU A 42 -5.67 -8.28 5.23
CA LEU A 42 -5.02 -7.03 4.82
C LEU A 42 -6.09 -5.97 4.58
N ILE A 43 -6.18 -4.98 5.47
CA ILE A 43 -7.02 -3.81 5.23
C ILE A 43 -6.30 -2.92 4.23
N LEU A 44 -6.99 -2.61 3.13
CA LEU A 44 -6.46 -1.88 1.99
C LEU A 44 -7.36 -0.69 1.70
N HIS A 45 -6.78 0.50 1.64
CA HIS A 45 -7.47 1.72 1.27
C HIS A 45 -6.78 2.36 0.08
N ARG A 46 -7.44 2.37 -1.08
CA ARG A 46 -6.93 3.02 -2.28
C ARG A 46 -7.36 4.48 -2.32
N PHE A 47 -6.45 5.37 -2.67
CA PHE A 47 -6.77 6.77 -2.88
C PHE A 47 -7.39 7.02 -4.26
N ASN A 48 -8.36 7.93 -4.31
CA ASN A 48 -8.81 8.53 -5.56
C ASN A 48 -7.85 9.68 -5.96
N GLN A 49 -7.98 10.20 -7.19
CA GLN A 49 -7.08 11.25 -7.70
C GLN A 49 -7.02 12.50 -6.80
N MET A 50 -8.16 12.88 -6.22
CA MET A 50 -8.23 14.02 -5.30
C MET A 50 -7.41 13.76 -4.03
N SER A 51 -7.55 12.56 -3.45
CA SER A 51 -6.83 12.14 -2.25
C SER A 51 -5.35 11.90 -2.52
N GLU A 52 -4.99 11.38 -3.69
CA GLU A 52 -3.61 11.19 -4.14
C GLU A 52 -2.88 12.54 -4.19
N LYS A 53 -3.50 13.57 -4.77
CA LYS A 53 -2.92 14.91 -4.82
C LYS A 53 -2.59 15.47 -3.44
N SER A 54 -3.45 15.23 -2.44
CA SER A 54 -3.22 15.74 -1.08
C SER A 54 -2.28 14.88 -0.25
N SER A 55 -2.31 13.56 -0.44
CA SER A 55 -1.57 12.60 0.38
C SER A 55 -0.21 12.21 -0.20
N GLY A 56 -0.01 12.41 -1.50
CA GLY A 56 1.18 11.95 -2.24
C GLY A 56 1.35 10.43 -2.24
N GLY A 57 0.29 9.66 -2.01
CA GLY A 57 0.30 8.19 -2.09
C GLY A 57 -0.82 7.68 -2.99
N ASP A 58 -0.71 6.41 -3.39
CA ASP A 58 -1.71 5.70 -4.20
C ASP A 58 -2.61 4.80 -3.36
N TRP A 59 -2.09 4.23 -2.27
CA TRP A 59 -2.88 3.46 -1.30
C TRP A 59 -2.23 3.38 0.08
N GLU A 60 -3.00 2.84 1.03
CA GLU A 60 -2.56 2.46 2.36
C GLU A 60 -2.81 0.97 2.64
N TRP A 61 -1.90 0.39 3.42
CA TRP A 61 -2.04 -0.93 4.02
C TRP A 61 -2.10 -0.80 5.53
N PHE A 62 -3.09 -1.43 6.15
CA PHE A 62 -3.15 -1.59 7.60
C PHE A 62 -3.01 -3.07 7.92
N VAL A 63 -2.01 -3.39 8.75
CA VAL A 63 -1.68 -4.76 9.15
C VAL A 63 -1.66 -4.83 10.66
N GLY A 64 -2.34 -5.82 11.24
CA GLY A 64 -2.42 -5.92 12.68
C GLY A 64 -3.68 -6.64 13.15
N SER A 65 -3.97 -6.46 14.43
CA SER A 65 -5.20 -6.93 15.05
C SER A 65 -5.50 -6.07 16.28
N GLN A 66 -6.73 -6.17 16.82
CA GLN A 66 -7.08 -5.49 18.07
C GLN A 66 -6.14 -5.84 19.23
N ARG A 67 -5.67 -7.09 19.30
CA ARG A 67 -4.78 -7.56 20.37
C ARG A 67 -3.33 -7.08 20.20
N ALA A 68 -2.85 -6.98 18.97
CA ALA A 68 -1.44 -6.67 18.67
C ALA A 68 -1.20 -5.20 18.32
N GLY A 69 -2.27 -4.43 18.13
CA GLY A 69 -2.22 -3.11 17.51
C GLY A 69 -2.17 -3.18 15.99
N TRP A 70 -2.22 -2.01 15.37
CA TRP A 70 -2.17 -1.84 13.92
C TRP A 70 -0.93 -1.05 13.51
N ILE A 71 -0.28 -1.48 12.43
CA ILE A 71 0.71 -0.70 11.70
C ILE A 71 0.11 -0.28 10.36
N ALA A 72 0.36 0.97 9.99
CA ALA A 72 -0.13 1.55 8.74
C ALA A 72 1.05 1.92 7.84
N PHE A 73 0.95 1.56 6.57
CA PHE A 73 1.92 1.90 5.53
C PHE A 73 1.21 2.72 4.47
N ARG A 74 1.82 3.82 4.05
CA ARG A 74 1.34 4.59 2.90
C ARG A 74 2.29 4.42 1.74
N ILE A 75 1.76 4.03 0.60
CA ILE A 75 2.54 3.59 -0.54
C ILE A 75 2.27 4.49 -1.74
N GLN A 76 3.34 4.91 -2.42
CA GLN A 76 3.29 5.45 -3.78
C GLN A 76 3.93 4.44 -4.73
N ALA A 77 3.20 4.00 -5.75
CA ALA A 77 3.70 3.24 -6.87
C ALA A 77 4.44 4.13 -7.87
N LYS A 78 5.49 3.55 -8.48
CA LYS A 78 6.20 4.09 -9.63
C LYS A 78 6.48 2.99 -10.65
N ARG A 79 5.95 3.11 -11.86
CA ARG A 79 6.28 2.20 -12.96
C ARG A 79 7.59 2.60 -13.63
N MET A 80 8.41 1.60 -13.96
CA MET A 80 9.58 1.78 -14.81
C MET A 80 9.17 2.00 -16.28
N ASP A 81 9.75 3.02 -16.92
CA ASP A 81 9.69 3.26 -18.36
C ASP A 81 11.09 3.13 -18.94
N GLY A 82 11.34 2.06 -19.70
CA GLY A 82 12.68 1.68 -20.12
C GLY A 82 13.59 1.44 -18.90
N PHE A 83 14.59 2.30 -18.70
CA PHE A 83 15.49 2.25 -17.53
C PHE A 83 15.33 3.46 -16.60
N GLN A 84 14.13 4.07 -16.59
CA GLN A 84 13.86 5.29 -15.83
C GLN A 84 12.52 5.24 -15.08
N TYR A 85 12.41 5.99 -13.98
CA TYR A 85 11.15 6.27 -13.27
C TYR A 85 10.75 7.72 -13.50
N LEU A 86 10.20 8.02 -14.69
CA LEU A 86 9.89 9.39 -15.10
C LEU A 86 8.93 10.11 -14.14
N GLN A 87 8.02 9.35 -13.53
CA GLN A 87 7.00 9.88 -12.60
C GLN A 87 7.57 10.30 -11.23
N LEU A 88 8.87 10.10 -10.95
CA LEU A 88 9.50 10.63 -9.74
C LEU A 88 9.72 12.15 -9.79
N ASP A 89 9.73 12.75 -10.98
CA ASP A 89 9.84 14.20 -11.15
C ASP A 89 8.49 14.93 -10.99
N HIS A 90 7.39 14.21 -10.70
CA HIS A 90 6.07 14.80 -10.45
C HIS A 90 6.09 15.79 -9.27
N GLU A 91 5.48 16.95 -9.49
CA GLU A 91 5.30 17.97 -8.47
C GLU A 91 4.33 17.49 -7.38
N GLY A 92 4.60 17.92 -6.16
CA GLY A 92 3.78 17.67 -4.99
C GLY A 92 2.65 18.68 -4.84
N LEU A 93 2.03 18.69 -3.66
CA LEU A 93 0.93 19.59 -3.34
C LEU A 93 1.41 21.04 -3.20
N LEU A 94 2.57 21.26 -2.59
CA LEU A 94 3.12 22.59 -2.33
C LEU A 94 4.09 23.03 -3.44
N PRO A 95 4.23 24.35 -3.71
CA PRO A 95 5.16 24.85 -4.71
C PRO A 95 6.61 24.42 -4.43
N GLY A 96 7.28 23.83 -5.44
CA GLY A 96 8.66 23.34 -5.34
C GLY A 96 8.83 22.03 -4.57
N GLU A 97 7.73 21.46 -4.07
CA GLU A 97 7.68 20.14 -3.45
C GLU A 97 7.59 19.05 -4.54
N LYS A 98 8.24 17.90 -4.34
CA LYS A 98 7.98 16.71 -5.18
C LYS A 98 6.93 15.82 -4.54
N GLN A 99 6.26 14.96 -5.31
CA GLN A 99 5.21 14.08 -4.78
C GLN A 99 5.67 13.24 -3.57
N TYR A 100 6.92 12.76 -3.56
CA TYR A 100 7.48 12.03 -2.41
C TYR A 100 7.63 12.88 -1.15
N ASP A 101 7.76 14.21 -1.26
CA ASP A 101 7.82 15.10 -0.11
C ASP A 101 6.42 15.23 0.49
N THR A 102 5.39 15.36 -0.35
CA THR A 102 3.99 15.35 0.07
C THR A 102 3.66 14.04 0.79
N LEU A 103 4.08 12.91 0.22
CA LEU A 103 3.95 11.59 0.82
C LEU A 103 4.52 11.53 2.25
N ILE A 104 5.78 11.93 2.41
CA ILE A 104 6.48 11.87 3.70
C ILE A 104 5.80 12.80 4.71
N ARG A 105 5.48 14.03 4.30
CA ARG A 105 4.83 15.04 5.16
C ARG A 105 3.47 14.55 5.63
N ASP A 106 2.61 14.11 4.71
CA ASP A 106 1.24 13.71 5.03
C ASP A 106 1.20 12.40 5.83
N SER A 107 2.15 11.49 5.58
CA SER A 107 2.29 10.26 6.38
C SER A 107 2.62 10.52 7.85
N ALA A 108 3.39 11.59 8.12
CA ALA A 108 3.73 12.00 9.48
C ALA A 108 2.65 12.87 10.14
N ALA A 109 1.91 13.67 9.36
CA ALA A 109 0.91 14.62 9.86
C ALA A 109 -0.49 13.99 10.08
N GLY A 110 -0.73 12.78 9.56
CA GLY A 110 -2.02 12.10 9.68
C GLY A 110 -2.39 11.77 11.14
N THR A 111 -3.69 11.71 11.41
CA THR A 111 -4.23 11.29 12.73
C THR A 111 -3.74 9.90 13.13
N VAL A 112 -3.54 9.02 12.14
CA VAL A 112 -2.82 7.76 12.28
C VAL A 112 -1.54 7.90 11.47
N PRO A 113 -0.36 8.06 12.11
CA PRO A 113 0.90 8.12 11.40
C PRO A 113 1.14 6.85 10.61
N THR A 114 1.60 7.00 9.38
CA THR A 114 1.89 5.88 8.47
C THR A 114 3.36 5.87 8.10
N PHE A 115 3.89 4.70 7.74
CA PHE A 115 5.24 4.59 7.20
C PHE A 115 5.22 4.82 5.68
N PRO A 116 5.90 5.85 5.16
CA PRO A 116 5.89 6.16 3.74
C PRO A 116 6.89 5.28 2.97
N PHE A 117 6.39 4.57 1.97
CA PHE A 117 7.20 3.77 1.05
C PHE A 117 6.87 4.07 -0.41
N HIS A 118 7.85 3.81 -1.27
CA HIS A 118 7.64 3.65 -2.70
C HIS A 118 7.61 2.16 -3.06
N VAL A 119 6.70 1.78 -3.95
CA VAL A 119 6.74 0.50 -4.66
C VAL A 119 7.10 0.77 -6.12
N PHE A 120 8.14 0.14 -6.61
CA PHE A 120 8.53 0.21 -8.01
C PHE A 120 8.05 -1.02 -8.77
N PHE A 121 7.40 -0.84 -9.91
CA PHE A 121 7.09 -1.92 -10.85
C PHE A 121 8.23 -2.06 -11.84
N ASN A 122 9.16 -2.99 -11.57
CA ASN A 122 10.49 -3.05 -12.19
C ASN A 122 11.11 -4.45 -12.17
N GLY A 123 10.33 -5.46 -12.57
CA GLY A 123 10.84 -6.82 -12.69
C GLY A 123 11.84 -6.96 -13.84
N TRP A 124 12.41 -8.16 -13.96
CA TRP A 124 13.44 -8.48 -14.94
C TRP A 124 13.19 -9.87 -15.52
N SER A 125 13.48 -10.01 -16.80
CA SER A 125 13.47 -11.28 -17.53
C SER A 125 14.80 -11.40 -18.27
N GLY A 126 15.60 -12.41 -17.94
CA GLY A 126 16.84 -12.72 -18.66
C GLY A 126 18.14 -12.35 -17.92
N GLY A 127 18.10 -12.14 -16.61
CA GLY A 127 19.28 -11.81 -15.84
C GLY A 127 19.14 -10.50 -15.07
N TRP A 128 19.60 -10.49 -13.83
CA TRP A 128 19.83 -9.25 -13.10
C TRP A 128 20.88 -8.38 -13.81
N PRO A 129 20.63 -7.07 -14.02
CA PRO A 129 21.57 -6.20 -14.70
C PRO A 129 22.93 -6.14 -13.99
N SER A 130 24.01 -6.40 -14.72
CA SER A 130 25.37 -6.43 -14.17
C SER A 130 25.85 -5.08 -13.61
N SER A 131 25.25 -3.98 -14.06
CA SER A 131 25.53 -2.62 -13.59
C SER A 131 24.85 -2.28 -12.25
N ILE A 132 23.95 -3.13 -11.75
CA ILE A 132 23.15 -2.86 -10.56
C ILE A 132 23.55 -3.83 -9.44
N ALA A 133 23.89 -3.29 -8.27
CA ALA A 133 24.16 -4.10 -7.10
C ALA A 133 22.90 -4.85 -6.64
N TRP A 134 23.04 -6.15 -6.37
CA TRP A 134 21.97 -6.98 -5.81
C TRP A 134 21.97 -6.87 -4.28
N ASN A 135 21.05 -6.08 -3.75
CA ASN A 135 20.95 -5.83 -2.31
C ASN A 135 19.82 -6.62 -1.61
N ALA A 136 19.08 -7.41 -2.37
CA ALA A 136 18.04 -8.30 -1.85
C ALA A 136 18.57 -9.63 -1.30
N CYS A 137 19.90 -9.79 -1.13
CA CYS A 137 20.45 -10.94 -0.42
C CYS A 137 20.73 -10.59 1.05
N PRO A 138 20.04 -11.22 2.03
CA PRO A 138 20.33 -10.99 3.46
C PRO A 138 21.77 -11.33 3.87
N ASN A 139 22.44 -12.17 3.07
CA ASN A 139 23.82 -12.62 3.30
C ASN A 139 24.85 -11.87 2.43
N GLY A 140 24.45 -10.77 1.77
CA GLY A 140 25.34 -9.95 0.94
C GLY A 140 25.91 -10.68 -0.29
N ARG A 141 25.28 -11.77 -0.74
CA ARG A 141 25.71 -12.49 -1.94
C ARG A 141 25.21 -11.77 -3.19
N VAL A 142 25.99 -11.84 -4.27
CA VAL A 142 25.54 -11.41 -5.60
C VAL A 142 24.34 -12.22 -6.09
N PHE A 143 23.60 -11.67 -7.04
CA PHE A 143 22.35 -12.25 -7.53
C PHE A 143 22.46 -13.73 -7.92
N THR A 144 23.48 -14.11 -8.71
CA THR A 144 23.69 -15.50 -9.18
C THR A 144 23.93 -16.52 -8.04
N LEU A 145 24.30 -16.05 -6.85
CA LEU A 145 24.54 -16.88 -5.67
C LEU A 145 23.42 -16.75 -4.61
N CYS A 146 22.42 -15.89 -4.86
CA CYS A 146 21.32 -15.63 -3.96
C CYS A 146 20.16 -16.59 -4.26
N LYS A 147 20.01 -17.64 -3.45
CA LYS A 147 18.91 -18.61 -3.58
C LYS A 147 17.60 -18.20 -2.90
N HIS A 148 17.54 -16.99 -2.33
CA HIS A 148 16.39 -16.55 -1.54
C HIS A 148 15.26 -15.95 -2.38
N HIS A 149 15.58 -15.46 -3.59
CA HIS A 149 14.65 -14.75 -4.45
C HIS A 149 14.94 -15.02 -5.91
N GLU A 150 13.87 -15.03 -6.70
CA GLU A 150 13.93 -14.97 -8.16
C GLU A 150 13.94 -13.50 -8.61
N GLU A 151 14.47 -13.20 -9.79
CA GLU A 151 14.45 -11.84 -10.38
C GLU A 151 13.04 -11.28 -10.43
N THR A 152 12.07 -12.14 -10.72
CA THR A 152 10.66 -11.79 -10.84
C THR A 152 10.03 -11.43 -9.49
N ASP A 153 10.65 -11.78 -8.36
CA ASP A 153 10.19 -11.31 -7.03
C ASP A 153 10.40 -9.79 -6.88
N MET A 154 11.34 -9.21 -7.64
CA MET A 154 11.52 -7.76 -7.77
C MET A 154 10.50 -7.12 -8.73
N GLY A 155 9.55 -7.88 -9.27
CA GLY A 155 8.43 -7.34 -10.07
C GLY A 155 7.65 -6.23 -9.36
N CYS A 156 7.66 -6.25 -8.02
CA CYS A 156 7.34 -5.12 -7.18
C CYS A 156 8.45 -4.99 -6.13
N SER A 157 9.32 -4.01 -6.28
CA SER A 157 10.34 -3.70 -5.28
C SER A 157 9.92 -2.53 -4.41
N LEU A 158 10.46 -2.44 -3.20
CA LEU A 158 10.06 -1.51 -2.16
C LEU A 158 11.27 -0.71 -1.68
N ALA A 159 11.10 0.59 -1.53
CA ALA A 159 12.09 1.48 -0.91
C ALA A 159 11.41 2.49 0.04
N PRO A 160 12.02 2.83 1.21
CA PRO A 160 11.52 3.91 2.05
C PRO A 160 11.51 5.24 1.28
N SER A 161 10.42 6.01 1.37
CA SER A 161 10.29 7.26 0.62
C SER A 161 11.36 8.30 0.99
N ALA A 162 11.84 8.27 2.22
CA ALA A 162 12.97 9.12 2.64
C ALA A 162 14.26 8.82 1.87
N ALA A 163 14.53 7.54 1.58
CA ALA A 163 15.69 7.15 0.76
C ALA A 163 15.49 7.59 -0.69
N VAL A 164 14.30 7.39 -1.26
CA VAL A 164 13.94 7.86 -2.60
C VAL A 164 14.17 9.36 -2.74
N ARG A 165 13.70 10.17 -1.77
CA ARG A 165 13.94 11.62 -1.72
C ARG A 165 15.43 11.98 -1.78
N ILE A 166 16.25 11.34 -0.97
CA ILE A 166 17.69 11.62 -0.90
C ILE A 166 18.38 11.26 -2.22
N LEU A 167 18.08 10.09 -2.76
CA LEU A 167 18.63 9.60 -4.02
C LEU A 167 18.20 10.48 -5.20
N HIS A 168 16.93 10.90 -5.24
CA HIS A 168 16.41 11.77 -6.29
C HIS A 168 17.09 13.15 -6.26
N ARG A 169 17.18 13.78 -5.08
CA ARG A 169 17.80 15.12 -4.94
C ARG A 169 19.31 15.11 -5.20
N SER A 170 20.02 14.04 -4.82
CA SER A 170 21.48 13.92 -5.00
C SER A 170 21.90 13.33 -6.35
N GLY A 171 20.98 12.68 -7.08
CA GLY A 171 21.29 11.92 -8.30
C GLY A 171 21.63 12.76 -9.53
N GLY A 172 21.37 14.08 -9.52
CA GLY A 172 21.66 14.98 -10.65
C GLY A 172 21.03 14.49 -11.96
N ALA A 173 21.85 14.26 -13.00
CA ALA A 173 21.41 13.73 -14.29
C ALA A 173 20.95 12.26 -14.24
N LYS A 174 21.36 11.51 -13.20
CA LYS A 174 20.97 10.10 -13.01
C LYS A 174 19.74 9.95 -12.13
N ARG A 175 19.16 11.04 -11.61
CA ARG A 175 18.08 10.97 -10.60
C ARG A 175 16.85 10.17 -11.03
N LEU A 176 16.59 9.97 -12.31
CA LEU A 176 15.45 9.16 -12.78
C LEU A 176 15.85 7.73 -13.13
N ARG A 177 17.14 7.39 -13.15
CA ARG A 177 17.62 6.09 -13.60
C ARG A 177 17.30 4.99 -12.60
N VAL A 178 16.92 3.81 -13.11
CA VAL A 178 16.62 2.64 -12.28
C VAL A 178 17.81 2.23 -11.41
N GLU A 179 19.04 2.36 -11.93
CA GLU A 179 20.27 2.03 -11.19
C GLU A 179 20.48 2.92 -9.95
N THR A 180 19.82 4.07 -9.87
CA THR A 180 19.86 4.94 -8.69
C THR A 180 19.03 4.38 -7.53
N TYR A 181 17.94 3.65 -7.80
CA TYR A 181 17.00 3.21 -6.76
C TYR A 181 17.04 1.72 -6.48
N LEU A 182 17.32 0.90 -7.50
CA LEU A 182 17.24 -0.54 -7.38
C LEU A 182 18.23 -1.13 -6.35
N PRO A 183 19.47 -0.60 -6.20
CA PRO A 183 20.32 -0.98 -5.08
C PRO A 183 19.70 -0.62 -3.71
N HIS A 184 18.82 0.36 -3.65
CA HIS A 184 18.17 0.79 -2.41
C HIS A 184 16.74 0.23 -2.28
N SER A 185 16.44 -0.84 -3.01
CA SER A 185 15.14 -1.49 -3.00
C SER A 185 15.28 -2.98 -2.67
N VAL A 186 14.21 -3.53 -2.10
CA VAL A 186 14.09 -4.97 -1.76
C VAL A 186 12.78 -5.52 -2.34
N PRO A 187 12.58 -6.84 -2.45
CA PRO A 187 11.27 -7.38 -2.76
C PRO A 187 10.25 -6.84 -1.76
N TRP A 188 9.10 -6.37 -2.22
CA TRP A 188 8.10 -5.77 -1.32
C TRP A 188 7.58 -6.71 -0.21
N SER A 189 7.74 -8.03 -0.33
CA SER A 189 7.44 -8.98 0.74
C SER A 189 8.30 -8.75 1.97
N TRP A 190 9.48 -8.15 1.80
CA TRP A 190 10.38 -7.77 2.88
C TRP A 190 9.78 -6.72 3.79
N LEU A 191 8.68 -6.06 3.41
CA LEU A 191 7.92 -5.24 4.36
C LEU A 191 7.60 -6.02 5.65
N PHE A 192 7.39 -7.33 5.54
CA PHE A 192 7.03 -8.22 6.65
C PHE A 192 8.19 -9.12 7.12
N GLY A 193 9.42 -8.78 6.76
CA GLY A 193 10.63 -9.55 7.09
C GLY A 193 11.22 -10.30 5.89
N PRO A 194 12.53 -10.64 5.92
CA PRO A 194 13.17 -11.37 4.83
C PRO A 194 12.62 -12.81 4.77
N PRO A 195 12.69 -13.48 3.60
CA PRO A 195 12.32 -14.88 3.52
C PRO A 195 13.17 -15.70 4.49
N LEU A 196 12.53 -16.70 5.09
CA LEU A 196 13.22 -17.61 5.98
C LEU A 196 14.24 -18.38 5.16
N GLY A 197 15.52 -18.20 5.48
CA GLY A 197 16.60 -18.90 4.79
C GLY A 197 16.31 -20.41 4.76
N SER A 198 16.57 -21.03 3.62
CA SER A 198 16.29 -22.45 3.34
C SER A 198 17.14 -23.45 4.14
N GLY A 199 17.83 -23.01 5.20
CA GLY A 199 18.68 -23.85 6.03
C GLY A 199 18.70 -23.40 7.48
N GLY A 200 18.02 -24.15 8.35
CA GLY A 200 18.23 -24.15 9.79
C GLY A 200 17.40 -23.12 10.55
N THR A 201 16.37 -23.61 11.26
CA THR A 201 15.41 -22.88 12.10
C THR A 201 14.40 -22.02 11.33
N ARG A 202 13.10 -22.35 11.46
CA ARG A 202 12.01 -21.40 11.21
C ARG A 202 12.30 -20.18 12.06
N ARG A 203 12.94 -19.15 11.50
CA ARG A 203 12.71 -17.80 12.01
C ARG A 203 11.21 -17.59 11.81
N THR A 204 10.44 -17.47 12.85
CA THR A 204 9.12 -16.86 12.66
C THR A 204 9.40 -15.49 12.07
N GLY A 205 8.66 -15.08 11.03
CA GLY A 205 8.60 -13.65 10.69
C GLY A 205 8.35 -12.83 11.96
N PRO A 206 8.59 -11.51 11.95
CA PRO A 206 8.42 -10.67 13.14
C PRO A 206 7.10 -11.03 13.83
N SER A 207 7.20 -11.73 14.97
CA SER A 207 6.06 -12.32 15.67
C SER A 207 5.38 -11.34 16.60
N SER A 208 5.93 -10.12 16.63
CA SER A 208 5.46 -8.99 17.41
C SER A 208 5.68 -7.71 16.62
N LEU A 209 4.87 -6.69 16.92
CA LEU A 209 5.02 -5.34 16.38
C LEU A 209 6.43 -4.77 16.67
N VAL A 210 7.00 -5.05 17.83
CA VAL A 210 8.36 -4.63 18.20
C VAL A 210 9.40 -5.20 17.25
N THR A 211 9.30 -6.50 16.92
CA THR A 211 10.23 -7.13 15.96
C THR A 211 10.06 -6.58 14.55
N LEU A 212 8.82 -6.25 14.16
CA LEU A 212 8.53 -5.64 12.86
C LEU A 212 9.14 -4.23 12.77
N LEU A 213 8.99 -3.41 13.81
CA LEU A 213 9.59 -2.08 13.86
C LEU A 213 11.13 -2.12 13.84
N ALA A 214 11.74 -3.00 14.64
CA ALA A 214 13.18 -3.21 14.62
C ALA A 214 13.66 -3.68 13.23
N TRP A 215 12.86 -4.48 12.54
CA TRP A 215 13.13 -4.86 11.16
C TRP A 215 13.05 -3.67 10.20
N HIS A 216 12.04 -2.81 10.29
CA HIS A 216 11.95 -1.60 9.47
C HIS A 216 13.12 -0.64 9.72
N GLU A 217 13.55 -0.50 10.97
CA GLU A 217 14.75 0.29 11.31
C GLU A 217 16.00 -0.29 10.64
N ARG A 218 16.20 -1.61 10.78
CA ARG A 218 17.31 -2.30 10.14
C ARG A 218 17.26 -2.20 8.61
N MET A 219 16.07 -2.32 8.02
CA MET A 219 15.86 -2.15 6.58
C MET A 219 16.24 -0.73 6.16
N ALA A 220 15.78 0.31 6.88
CA ALA A 220 16.19 1.67 6.60
C ALA A 220 17.71 1.87 6.69
N GLN A 221 18.37 1.28 7.70
CA GLN A 221 19.83 1.33 7.85
C GLN A 221 20.56 0.59 6.73
N MET A 222 20.11 -0.62 6.35
CA MET A 222 20.70 -1.40 5.24
C MET A 222 20.61 -0.63 3.93
N LEU A 223 19.45 -0.01 3.67
CA LEU A 223 19.23 0.76 2.45
C LEU A 223 19.98 2.10 2.47
N ALA A 224 20.21 2.70 3.64
CA ALA A 224 21.06 3.88 3.78
C ALA A 224 22.55 3.57 3.63
N GLY A 225 23.02 2.43 4.14
CA GLY A 225 24.44 2.03 4.13
C GLY A 225 25.01 1.71 2.74
N GLY A 226 24.15 1.51 1.73
CA GLY A 226 24.56 1.41 0.33
C GLY A 226 24.82 2.77 -0.35
N ALA A 227 24.61 3.89 0.33
CA ALA A 227 24.84 5.22 -0.23
C ALA A 227 26.33 5.46 -0.52
N PRO A 228 26.69 6.27 -1.53
CA PRO A 228 28.07 6.58 -1.84
C PRO A 228 28.85 7.05 -0.60
N ARG A 229 30.04 6.50 -0.36
CA ARG A 229 30.96 6.96 0.69
C ARG A 229 31.17 8.48 0.51
N GLY A 230 30.62 9.28 1.42
CA GLY A 230 30.71 10.74 1.39
C GLY A 230 29.41 11.49 1.70
N VAL A 231 28.25 10.82 1.68
CA VAL A 231 26.99 11.42 2.12
C VAL A 231 26.72 11.04 3.58
N SER A 232 27.06 11.95 4.50
CA SER A 232 26.62 11.84 5.89
C SER A 232 25.11 12.07 5.93
N MET A 233 24.34 11.01 6.24
CA MET A 233 22.98 11.16 6.75
C MET A 233 23.12 11.83 8.11
N GLY A 234 22.84 13.14 8.21
CA GLY A 234 22.91 13.86 9.47
C GLY A 234 22.17 13.12 10.58
N GLU A 235 22.71 13.16 11.80
CA GLU A 235 22.02 12.66 12.99
C GLU A 235 20.62 13.29 13.06
N GLY A 236 19.57 12.48 12.88
CA GLY A 236 18.18 12.95 12.81
C GLY A 236 17.45 12.68 11.49
N SER A 237 17.71 11.55 10.81
CA SER A 237 16.85 11.18 9.68
C SER A 237 15.42 10.92 10.17
N LEU A 238 14.43 11.62 9.59
CA LEU A 238 12.99 11.50 9.88
C LEU A 238 12.49 10.05 10.09
N PRO A 239 12.98 9.01 9.36
CA PRO A 239 12.60 7.63 9.61
C PRO A 239 13.02 7.11 10.99
N GLN A 240 14.20 7.48 11.48
CA GLN A 240 14.65 7.09 12.83
C GLN A 240 13.86 7.81 13.90
N GLU A 241 13.54 9.08 13.72
CA GLU A 241 12.70 9.82 14.67
C GLU A 241 11.26 9.29 14.68
N LEU A 242 10.68 8.98 13.52
CA LEU A 242 9.36 8.37 13.40
C LEU A 242 9.32 6.98 14.05
N VAL A 243 10.35 6.15 13.80
CA VAL A 243 10.48 4.82 14.43
C VAL A 243 10.70 4.94 15.93
N ARG A 244 11.58 5.83 16.40
CA ARG A 244 11.81 6.09 17.83
C ARG A 244 10.56 6.63 18.51
N TRP A 245 9.84 7.55 17.87
CA TRP A 245 8.57 8.07 18.35
C TRP A 245 7.55 6.93 18.50
N TRP A 246 7.42 6.06 17.50
CA TRP A 246 6.53 4.89 17.56
C TRP A 246 6.91 3.90 18.66
N ILE A 247 8.19 3.54 18.76
CA ILE A 247 8.70 2.67 19.83
C ILE A 247 8.42 3.30 21.19
N THR A 248 8.60 4.60 21.33
CA THR A 248 8.31 5.36 22.55
C THR A 248 6.82 5.31 22.89
N GLN A 249 5.92 5.52 21.93
CA GLN A 249 4.46 5.43 22.15
C GLN A 249 4.02 4.01 22.57
N LEU A 250 4.64 2.97 22.04
CA LEU A 250 4.37 1.58 22.41
C LEU A 250 4.93 1.20 23.78
N GLN A 251 6.15 1.65 24.10
CA GLN A 251 6.83 1.34 25.37
C GLN A 251 6.27 2.13 26.55
N GLN A 252 5.84 3.37 26.31
CA GLN A 252 5.22 4.19 27.35
C GLN A 252 3.81 3.72 27.71
N GLY A 253 3.27 2.71 27.01
CA GLY A 253 1.91 2.22 27.17
C GLY A 253 0.96 3.39 27.06
N SER A 254 0.68 3.83 25.83
CA SER A 254 -0.10 5.03 25.47
C SER A 254 -0.88 5.60 26.65
N PRO A 255 -0.63 6.87 27.09
CA PRO A 255 -1.23 7.41 28.29
C PRO A 255 -2.72 7.13 28.28
N LYS A 256 -3.17 6.35 29.28
CA LYS A 256 -4.59 6.09 29.50
C LYS A 256 -5.22 7.49 29.65
N PRO A 257 -6.13 7.91 28.75
CA PRO A 257 -6.66 9.26 28.81
C PRO A 257 -7.26 9.51 30.21
N GLU A 258 -6.96 10.68 30.78
CA GLU A 258 -7.30 11.09 32.15
C GLU A 258 -8.80 11.25 32.43
N ARG A 259 -9.65 10.84 31.49
CA ARG A 259 -11.07 10.60 31.70
C ARG A 259 -11.41 9.26 31.09
N GLU A 260 -12.08 8.40 31.87
CA GLU A 260 -12.77 7.23 31.35
C GLU A 260 -13.75 7.67 30.23
N PRO A 261 -13.49 7.29 28.97
CA PRO A 261 -14.51 7.30 27.95
C PRO A 261 -15.13 5.90 27.96
N ALA A 262 -16.45 5.83 28.07
CA ALA A 262 -17.14 4.59 27.82
C ALA A 262 -16.78 4.08 26.41
N HIS A 263 -16.24 2.87 26.36
CA HIS A 263 -15.87 2.09 25.18
C HIS A 263 -14.59 2.54 24.43
N ASP A 264 -13.93 1.55 23.87
CA ASP A 264 -12.49 1.34 23.85
C ASP A 264 -11.83 1.79 22.52
N LEU A 265 -10.55 2.18 22.59
CA LEU A 265 -9.76 2.74 21.48
C LEU A 265 -9.76 1.94 20.15
N PRO A 266 -9.92 0.59 20.13
CA PRO A 266 -10.09 -0.16 18.88
C PRO A 266 -11.39 0.17 18.13
N ASP A 267 -12.46 0.48 18.85
CA ASP A 267 -13.72 0.93 18.25
C ASP A 267 -13.61 2.37 17.77
N TYR A 268 -12.72 3.20 18.31
CA TYR A 268 -12.46 4.53 17.77
C TYR A 268 -11.69 4.50 16.45
N ALA A 269 -10.74 3.58 16.25
CA ALA A 269 -10.07 3.43 14.96
C ALA A 269 -11.01 2.83 13.89
N ALA A 270 -11.84 1.86 14.29
CA ALA A 270 -12.89 1.31 13.44
C ALA A 270 -14.00 2.33 13.16
N TRP A 271 -14.42 3.12 14.16
CA TRP A 271 -15.37 4.23 14.03
C TRP A 271 -14.78 5.40 13.24
N ALA A 272 -13.51 5.74 13.40
CA ALA A 272 -12.88 6.82 12.64
C ALA A 272 -12.73 6.44 11.17
N LEU A 273 -12.31 5.19 10.88
CA LEU A 273 -12.27 4.66 9.53
C LEU A 273 -13.67 4.54 8.93
N HIS A 274 -14.65 4.02 9.68
CA HIS A 274 -16.04 3.87 9.22
C HIS A 274 -16.77 5.22 9.06
N THR A 275 -16.60 6.15 9.99
CA THR A 275 -17.20 7.50 9.98
C THR A 275 -16.57 8.38 8.92
N GLU A 276 -15.26 8.26 8.66
CA GLU A 276 -14.61 9.00 7.58
C GLU A 276 -15.00 8.43 6.20
N LEU A 277 -15.13 7.11 6.06
CA LEU A 277 -15.65 6.48 4.84
C LEU A 277 -17.13 6.83 4.58
N ILE A 278 -17.95 6.95 5.63
CA ILE A 278 -19.36 7.40 5.53
C ILE A 278 -19.42 8.90 5.19
N ARG A 279 -18.67 9.77 5.89
CA ARG A 279 -18.62 11.22 5.62
C ARG A 279 -18.16 11.53 4.20
N ARG A 280 -17.21 10.75 3.66
CA ARG A 280 -16.73 10.89 2.28
C ARG A 280 -17.79 10.44 1.26
N ARG A 281 -18.43 9.28 1.45
CA ARG A 281 -19.55 8.84 0.58
C ARG A 281 -20.72 9.81 0.58
N VAL A 282 -21.00 10.44 1.72
CA VAL A 282 -22.07 11.44 1.86
C VAL A 282 -21.69 12.76 1.19
N ARG A 283 -20.42 13.21 1.29
CA ARG A 283 -19.93 14.41 0.58
C ARG A 283 -19.77 14.21 -0.92
N GLU A 284 -19.43 12.99 -1.35
CA GLU A 284 -19.28 12.63 -2.77
C GLU A 284 -20.62 12.40 -3.48
N ARG A 285 -21.73 12.23 -2.74
CA ARG A 285 -23.09 12.06 -3.29
C ARG A 285 -24.01 13.26 -3.11
N ALA A 286 -23.63 14.26 -2.31
CA ALA A 286 -24.45 15.44 -2.07
C ALA A 286 -24.04 16.59 -2.99
N GLU A 287 -24.67 16.72 -4.16
CA GLU A 287 -24.99 18.07 -4.66
C GLU A 287 -26.21 18.59 -3.88
N PRO A 288 -26.26 19.87 -3.50
CA PRO A 288 -27.09 20.31 -2.40
C PRO A 288 -28.41 20.88 -2.92
N GLU A 289 -29.53 20.25 -2.62
CA GLU A 289 -30.80 20.98 -2.56
C GLU A 289 -31.59 20.60 -1.31
N THR A 290 -31.37 21.44 -0.28
CA THR A 290 -32.23 21.71 0.88
C THR A 290 -32.11 20.80 2.11
N ALA A 291 -32.14 21.46 3.27
CA ALA A 291 -31.88 20.91 4.60
C ALA A 291 -32.97 19.97 5.14
N ASP A 292 -34.07 19.80 4.40
CA ASP A 292 -35.24 19.02 4.87
C ASP A 292 -35.19 17.53 4.47
N GLY A 293 -34.34 17.14 3.50
CA GLY A 293 -34.20 15.73 3.09
C GLY A 293 -33.61 14.81 4.17
N TRP A 294 -32.89 15.37 5.14
CA TRP A 294 -32.17 14.60 6.17
C TRP A 294 -33.07 13.97 7.23
N LYS A 295 -34.24 14.56 7.52
CA LYS A 295 -35.13 14.08 8.59
C LYS A 295 -36.05 12.94 8.16
N ALA A 296 -36.40 12.85 6.87
CA ALA A 296 -37.31 11.82 6.35
C ALA A 296 -36.63 10.45 6.17
N TYR A 297 -35.31 10.42 5.94
CA TYR A 297 -34.60 9.16 5.64
C TYR A 297 -34.32 8.30 6.90
N PHE A 298 -34.18 8.93 8.08
CA PHE A 298 -33.87 8.22 9.32
C PHE A 298 -35.10 7.65 10.04
N SER A 299 -36.31 8.11 9.73
CA SER A 299 -37.55 7.62 10.38
C SER A 299 -38.17 6.39 9.71
N ASP A 300 -37.95 6.19 8.41
CA ASP A 300 -38.70 5.18 7.63
C ASP A 300 -37.99 3.81 7.51
N GLU A 301 -36.65 3.76 7.61
CA GLU A 301 -35.90 2.52 7.34
C GLU A 301 -35.70 1.63 8.59
N VAL A 302 -35.79 2.21 9.80
CA VAL A 302 -35.59 1.47 11.07
C VAL A 302 -36.88 0.82 11.57
N TYR A 303 -38.05 1.19 11.04
CA TYR A 303 -39.36 0.68 11.49
C TYR A 303 -40.00 -0.35 10.53
N ARG A 304 -39.37 -0.70 9.40
CA ARG A 304 -39.98 -1.56 8.36
C ARG A 304 -39.44 -3.00 8.26
N GLN A 305 -38.63 -3.47 9.20
CA GLN A 305 -38.13 -4.86 9.20
C GLN A 305 -38.56 -5.72 10.40
N SER A 306 -39.72 -5.42 10.98
CA SER A 306 -40.41 -6.35 11.87
C SER A 306 -41.92 -6.19 11.75
N ASP A 307 -42.51 -6.52 10.60
CA ASP A 307 -43.85 -7.12 10.52
C ASP A 307 -44.28 -7.40 9.07
N ASN A 308 -45.06 -8.48 8.94
CA ASN A 308 -45.89 -8.91 7.80
C ASN A 308 -45.19 -9.69 6.66
N GLN A 309 -45.40 -11.01 6.53
CA GLN A 309 -46.61 -11.82 6.25
C GLN A 309 -46.58 -12.31 4.80
N LEU A 310 -46.66 -13.64 4.66
CA LEU A 310 -46.68 -14.41 3.40
C LEU A 310 -47.90 -14.08 2.54
N PRO A 311 -47.80 -13.97 1.20
CA PRO A 311 -48.97 -13.97 0.34
C PRO A 311 -49.32 -15.39 -0.14
N THR A 312 -50.62 -15.69 -0.02
CA THR A 312 -51.34 -16.81 -0.61
C THR A 312 -51.44 -16.67 -2.13
N PHE A 313 -51.22 -17.78 -2.86
CA PHE A 313 -51.40 -17.85 -4.31
C PHE A 313 -52.87 -18.08 -4.69
N ALA A 314 -53.39 -17.22 -5.56
CA ALA A 314 -54.62 -17.45 -6.32
C ALA A 314 -54.28 -17.96 -7.73
N SER A 315 -55.03 -18.96 -8.20
CA SER A 315 -54.93 -19.54 -9.55
C SER A 315 -55.52 -18.61 -10.61
N PRO A 316 -55.02 -18.68 -11.86
CA PRO A 316 -55.84 -18.36 -13.02
C PRO A 316 -55.97 -19.53 -14.00
N SER A 317 -57.21 -19.70 -14.46
CA SER A 317 -57.69 -20.55 -15.54
C SER A 317 -57.66 -19.82 -16.90
N GLY A 318 -57.50 -20.59 -17.99
CA GLY A 318 -57.80 -20.20 -19.39
C GLY A 318 -56.55 -19.92 -20.25
N LEU A 319 -56.13 -20.84 -21.14
CA LEU A 319 -56.44 -20.92 -22.60
C LEU A 319 -55.78 -19.76 -23.40
N ASP A 320 -55.04 -19.92 -24.51
CA ASP A 320 -54.93 -20.97 -25.52
C ASP A 320 -53.64 -20.78 -26.37
N GLY A 321 -53.15 -21.91 -26.92
CA GLY A 321 -52.48 -22.09 -28.23
C GLY A 321 -51.40 -21.13 -28.75
N LEU A 322 -50.21 -21.68 -29.05
CA LEU A 322 -49.66 -21.76 -30.42
C LEU A 322 -48.34 -22.57 -30.46
N LEU A 323 -48.12 -23.20 -31.62
CA LEU A 323 -47.26 -24.34 -31.92
C LEU A 323 -46.02 -23.94 -32.77
N PHE A 324 -44.88 -24.62 -32.54
CA PHE A 324 -43.69 -24.86 -33.40
C PHE A 324 -42.91 -23.63 -33.95
N THR A 325 -41.58 -23.56 -34.05
CA THR A 325 -40.50 -24.50 -34.50
C THR A 325 -39.11 -24.04 -33.98
N PRO A 326 -38.05 -24.89 -33.97
CA PRO A 326 -36.66 -24.45 -33.78
C PRO A 326 -35.83 -24.49 -35.08
N LEU A 327 -34.98 -23.49 -35.31
CA LEU A 327 -33.80 -23.51 -36.20
C LEU A 327 -32.87 -22.31 -35.87
N PRO A 328 -31.58 -22.30 -36.29
CA PRO A 328 -30.75 -23.39 -36.80
C PRO A 328 -29.61 -23.83 -35.85
#